data_AF-A0A944PWR9-F1
#
_entry.id   AF-A0A944PWR9-F1
#
_cell.length_a   1.000
_cell.length_b   1.000
_cell.length_c   1.000
_cell.angle_alpha   90.00
_cell.angle_beta   90.00
_cell.angle_gamma   90.00
#
_symmetry.space_group_name_H-M   'P 1'
#
loop_
_entity.id
_entity.type
_entity.pdbx_description
1 polymer ?
#
loop_
_entity_poly.entity_id
_entity_poly.type
_entity_poly.pdbx_seq_one_letter_code
_entity_poly.pdbx_strand_id
1 'polypeptide(L)'
;MRAGAGAGAGAGAVVRQVRLAADYDCHPVWVRGSDGVNDNVAPGELPVDQGLAEDLERWGDAYDATLNRDDPMASGFPDPREEAAFAERGEELARELARQLGVGWRVTYYDPRLARDVPYGPE
;
A
#
# COMPACT_ATOMS: atom_id res chain seq x y z
N MET A 1 -30.97 -15.55 44.08
CA MET A 1 -31.55 -15.04 42.82
C MET A 1 -30.45 -14.35 42.02
N ARG A 2 -30.26 -14.84 40.79
CA ARG A 2 -29.60 -14.31 39.58
C ARG A 2 -28.33 -13.43 39.64
N ALA A 3 -27.38 -13.92 38.85
CA ALA A 3 -26.20 -13.28 38.27
C ALA A 3 -26.49 -11.95 37.55
N GLY A 4 -25.45 -11.12 37.46
CA GLY A 4 -25.32 -10.03 36.52
C GLY A 4 -23.85 -9.89 36.11
N ALA A 5 -23.43 -10.71 35.14
CA ALA A 5 -22.17 -10.58 34.45
C ALA A 5 -22.22 -9.32 33.57
N GLY A 6 -21.37 -8.35 33.84
CA GLY A 6 -21.03 -7.28 32.90
C GLY A 6 -19.89 -7.78 32.03
N ALA A 7 -20.22 -8.33 30.87
CA ALA A 7 -19.26 -8.72 29.85
C ALA A 7 -18.40 -7.51 29.47
N GLY A 8 -17.09 -7.60 29.69
CA GLY A 8 -16.13 -6.78 28.97
C GLY A 8 -16.23 -7.19 27.50
N ALA A 9 -16.89 -6.36 26.70
CA ALA A 9 -16.85 -6.49 25.25
C ALA A 9 -15.40 -6.27 24.83
N GLY A 10 -14.69 -7.36 24.52
CA GLY A 10 -13.48 -7.28 23.73
C GLY A 10 -13.88 -6.70 22.38
N ALA A 11 -13.63 -5.40 22.18
CA ALA A 11 -13.66 -4.81 20.87
C ALA A 11 -12.58 -5.53 20.06
N GLY A 12 -12.98 -6.48 19.21
CA GLY A 12 -12.07 -7.04 18.22
C GLY A 12 -11.49 -5.85 17.45
N ALA A 13 -10.18 -5.65 17.55
CA ALA A 13 -9.53 -4.54 16.89
C ALA A 13 -9.83 -4.61 15.39
N VAL A 14 -10.41 -3.55 14.82
CA VAL A 14 -10.65 -3.48 13.39
C VAL A 14 -9.28 -3.42 12.72
N VAL A 15 -8.94 -4.46 11.96
CA VAL A 15 -7.71 -4.49 11.17
C VAL A 15 -7.85 -3.45 10.05
N ARG A 16 -6.96 -2.46 10.03
CA ARG A 16 -6.91 -1.46 8.97
C ARG A 16 -6.34 -2.07 7.70
N GLN A 17 -6.73 -1.56 6.54
CA GLN A 17 -6.25 -2.07 5.25
C GLN A 17 -5.49 -0.97 4.52
N VAL A 18 -4.31 -1.30 4.03
CA VAL A 18 -3.51 -0.44 3.16
C VAL A 18 -3.10 -1.23 1.93
N ARG A 19 -3.26 -0.60 0.77
CA ARG A 19 -2.83 -1.10 -0.52
C ARG A 19 -1.68 -0.22 -1.02
N LEU A 20 -0.54 -0.83 -1.29
CA LEU A 20 0.57 -0.24 -2.02
C LEU A 20 0.32 -0.44 -3.51
N ALA A 21 0.14 0.64 -4.25
CA ALA A 21 -0.03 0.60 -5.70
C ALA A 21 0.32 1.96 -6.29
N ALA A 22 1.11 1.96 -7.36
CA ALA A 22 1.38 3.18 -8.11
C ALA A 22 0.21 3.48 -9.07
N ASP A 23 -0.12 4.76 -9.16
CA ASP A 23 -1.05 5.34 -10.13
C ASP A 23 -0.54 6.75 -10.45
N TYR A 24 -0.86 7.27 -11.62
CA TYR A 24 -0.28 8.53 -12.08
C TYR A 24 -0.74 9.73 -11.25
N ASP A 25 0.20 10.62 -10.94
CA ASP A 25 0.00 11.85 -10.17
C ASP A 25 -0.65 11.57 -8.78
N CYS A 26 -0.42 10.39 -8.21
CA CYS A 26 -0.96 9.94 -6.92
C CYS A 26 0.16 9.45 -5.99
N HIS A 27 -0.08 9.54 -4.67
CA HIS A 27 0.78 8.82 -3.72
C HIS A 27 0.63 7.31 -3.93
N PRO A 28 1.66 6.49 -3.66
CA PRO A 28 1.57 5.05 -3.88
C PRO A 28 0.79 4.31 -2.79
N VAL A 29 0.21 5.02 -1.81
CA VAL A 29 -0.45 4.46 -0.64
C VAL A 29 -1.95 4.73 -0.68
N TRP A 30 -2.72 3.65 -0.53
CA TRP A 30 -4.18 3.67 -0.55
C TRP A 30 -4.73 3.04 0.72
N VAL A 31 -5.32 3.84 1.61
CA VAL A 31 -5.87 3.35 2.88
C VAL A 31 -7.37 3.17 2.75
N ARG A 32 -7.89 2.02 3.19
CA ARG A 32 -9.34 1.80 3.17
C ARG A 32 -10.01 2.53 4.33
N GLY A 33 -10.79 3.54 3.99
CA GLY A 33 -11.66 4.30 4.88
C GLY A 33 -12.78 3.48 5.49
N SER A 34 -13.40 4.01 6.54
CA SER A 34 -14.50 3.35 7.28
C SER A 34 -15.79 3.22 6.48
N ASP A 35 -15.95 4.06 5.45
CA ASP A 35 -17.04 3.99 4.46
C ASP A 35 -16.78 2.92 3.38
N GLY A 36 -15.59 2.29 3.41
CA GLY A 36 -15.16 1.27 2.47
C GLY A 36 -14.48 1.80 1.21
N VAL A 37 -14.31 3.12 1.07
CA VAL A 37 -13.61 3.80 -0.01
C VAL A 37 -12.10 3.80 0.27
N ASN A 38 -11.27 3.77 -0.78
CA ASN A 38 -9.81 3.90 -0.62
C ASN A 38 -9.41 5.36 -0.76
N ASP A 39 -8.78 5.90 0.28
CA ASP A 39 -8.20 7.25 0.29
C ASP A 39 -6.74 7.20 -0.21
N ASN A 40 -6.37 8.12 -1.10
CA ASN A 40 -4.97 8.32 -1.48
C ASN A 40 -4.28 9.13 -0.38
N VAL A 41 -3.28 8.53 0.26
CA VAL A 41 -2.67 9.06 1.49
C VAL A 41 -1.17 9.19 1.26
N ALA A 42 -0.57 10.29 1.71
CA ALA A 42 0.88 10.43 1.66
C ALA A 42 1.53 9.36 2.56
N PRO A 43 2.61 8.67 2.14
CA PRO A 43 3.28 7.65 2.95
C PRO A 43 3.70 8.14 4.34
N GLY A 44 4.03 9.43 4.49
CA GLY A 44 4.38 10.05 5.77
C GLY A 44 3.23 10.19 6.77
N GLU A 45 1.98 9.98 6.35
CA GLU A 45 0.82 9.94 7.26
C GLU A 45 0.62 8.55 7.88
N LEU A 46 1.27 7.52 7.35
CA LEU A 46 1.28 6.20 7.96
C LEU A 46 2.20 6.17 9.19
N PRO A 47 1.93 5.28 10.17
CA PRO A 47 2.82 5.10 11.32
C PRO A 47 4.06 4.27 10.93
N VAL A 48 4.87 4.81 10.03
CA VAL A 48 6.14 4.26 9.53
C VAL A 48 7.27 5.26 9.77
N ASP A 49 8.51 4.80 9.68
CA ASP A 49 9.65 5.71 9.73
C ASP A 49 9.76 6.57 8.46
N GLN A 50 10.48 7.68 8.59
CA GLN A 50 10.68 8.64 7.51
C GLN A 50 11.39 8.02 6.30
N GLY A 51 12.32 7.09 6.52
CA GLY A 51 13.09 6.48 5.44
C GLY A 51 12.20 5.65 4.52
N LEU A 52 11.32 4.84 5.09
CA LEU A 52 10.32 4.07 4.34
C LEU A 52 9.32 4.99 3.64
N ALA A 53 8.83 6.05 4.31
CA ALA A 53 7.91 7.00 3.69
C ALA A 53 8.52 7.65 2.43
N GLU A 54 9.77 8.11 2.52
CA GLU A 54 10.48 8.69 1.38
C GLU A 54 10.79 7.66 0.29
N ASP A 55 11.12 6.42 0.65
CA ASP A 55 11.34 5.33 -0.30
C ASP A 55 10.07 4.97 -1.07
N LEU A 56 8.91 5.00 -0.40
CA LEU A 56 7.61 4.82 -1.03
C LEU A 56 7.31 5.95 -2.01
N GLU A 57 7.48 7.22 -1.61
CA GLU A 57 7.28 8.36 -2.52
C GLU A 57 8.19 8.28 -3.74
N ARG A 58 9.48 8.00 -3.55
CA ARG A 58 10.43 7.81 -4.68
C ARG A 58 10.01 6.70 -5.63
N TRP A 59 9.39 5.64 -5.11
CA TRP A 59 8.86 4.56 -5.94
C TRP A 59 7.62 5.02 -6.72
N GLY A 60 6.71 5.80 -6.11
CA GLY A 60 5.61 6.45 -6.83
C GLY A 60 6.10 7.40 -7.93
N ASP A 61 7.04 8.29 -7.60
CA ASP A 61 7.65 9.23 -8.55
C ASP A 61 8.31 8.52 -9.75
N ALA A 62 8.90 7.35 -9.52
CA ALA A 62 9.48 6.55 -10.59
C ALA A 62 8.42 6.01 -11.57
N TYR A 63 7.19 5.74 -11.09
CA TYR A 63 6.07 5.39 -11.95
C TYR A 63 5.58 6.62 -12.73
N ASP A 64 5.44 7.77 -12.06
CA ASP A 64 5.06 9.03 -12.70
C ASP A 64 6.03 9.46 -13.80
N ALA A 65 7.31 9.16 -13.64
CA ALA A 65 8.32 9.41 -14.68
C ALA A 65 8.07 8.62 -15.98
N THR A 66 7.24 7.57 -15.94
CA THR A 66 6.83 6.80 -17.12
C THR A 66 5.63 7.40 -17.86
N LEU A 67 4.99 8.43 -17.30
CA LEU A 67 3.87 9.12 -17.92
C LEU A 67 4.32 9.92 -19.14
N ASN A 68 3.80 9.57 -20.32
CA ASN A 68 3.92 10.40 -21.50
C ASN A 68 2.74 11.38 -21.55
N ARG A 69 3.01 12.65 -21.20
CA ARG A 69 1.97 13.70 -21.16
C ARG A 69 1.44 14.10 -22.54
N ASP A 70 2.24 13.91 -23.59
CA ASP A 70 1.84 14.24 -24.97
C ASP A 70 1.02 13.11 -25.60
N ASP A 71 1.29 11.86 -25.22
CA ASP A 71 0.55 10.68 -25.64
C ASP A 71 0.37 9.70 -24.46
N PRO A 72 -0.69 9.85 -23.64
CA PRO A 72 -0.91 9.00 -22.48
C PRO A 72 -1.00 7.50 -22.79
N MET A 73 -1.42 7.13 -24.00
CA MET A 73 -1.51 5.72 -24.42
C MET A 73 -0.13 5.09 -24.67
N ALA A 74 0.90 5.92 -24.87
CA ALA A 74 2.28 5.50 -25.01
C ALA A 74 3.06 5.58 -23.67
N SER A 75 2.37 5.76 -22.54
CA SER A 75 2.99 5.74 -21.21
C SER A 75 3.35 4.32 -20.77
N GLY A 76 4.20 4.24 -19.75
CA GLY A 76 4.68 2.99 -19.17
C GLY A 76 6.18 2.80 -19.35
N PHE A 77 6.69 1.70 -18.80
CA PHE A 77 8.11 1.42 -18.81
C PHE A 77 8.64 1.22 -20.24
N PRO A 78 9.85 1.70 -20.54
CA PRO A 78 10.42 1.62 -21.89
C PRO A 78 10.76 0.17 -22.29
N ASP A 79 10.99 -0.71 -21.31
CA ASP A 79 11.21 -2.13 -21.54
C ASP A 79 10.77 -3.02 -20.35
N PRO A 80 10.57 -4.34 -20.58
CA PRO A 80 10.11 -5.25 -19.55
C PRO A 80 11.07 -5.46 -18.37
N ARG A 81 12.36 -5.18 -18.53
CA ARG A 81 13.35 -5.30 -17.46
C ARG A 81 13.21 -4.16 -16.47
N GLU A 82 12.93 -2.95 -16.94
CA GLU A 82 12.64 -1.81 -16.06
C GLU A 82 11.33 -2.00 -15.30
N GLU A 83 10.28 -2.49 -15.96
CA GLU A 83 9.03 -2.85 -15.29
C GLU A 83 9.23 -3.94 -14.22
N ALA A 84 10.03 -4.98 -14.53
CA ALA A 84 10.33 -6.03 -13.57
C ALA A 84 11.11 -5.50 -12.35
N ALA A 85 12.10 -4.63 -12.57
CA ALA A 85 12.87 -4.03 -11.48
C ALA A 85 12.01 -3.11 -10.61
N PHE A 86 11.09 -2.35 -11.23
CA PHE A 86 10.11 -1.54 -10.52
C PHE A 86 9.19 -2.39 -9.64
N ALA A 87 8.73 -3.53 -10.17
CA ALA A 87 7.86 -4.44 -9.44
C ALA A 87 8.58 -5.15 -8.29
N GLU A 88 9.83 -5.58 -8.49
CA GLU A 88 10.69 -6.13 -7.44
C GLU A 88 10.90 -5.13 -6.30
N ARG A 89 11.15 -3.86 -6.64
CA ARG A 89 11.25 -2.79 -5.63
C ARG A 89 9.94 -2.57 -4.87
N GLY A 90 8.81 -2.58 -5.56
CA GLY A 90 7.49 -2.46 -4.93
C GLY A 90 7.22 -3.61 -3.94
N GLU A 91 7.60 -4.83 -4.30
CA GLU A 91 7.50 -6.00 -3.43
C GLU A 91 8.39 -5.89 -2.17
N GLU A 92 9.63 -5.40 -2.30
CA GLU A 92 10.50 -5.14 -1.15
C GLU A 92 9.88 -4.10 -0.19
N LEU A 93 9.35 -3.01 -0.75
CA LEU A 93 8.69 -1.95 0.00
C LEU A 93 7.43 -2.47 0.70
N ALA A 94 6.65 -3.34 0.06
CA ALA A 94 5.46 -3.95 0.65
C ALA A 94 5.80 -4.80 1.89
N ARG A 95 6.89 -5.58 1.81
CA ARG A 95 7.38 -6.39 2.94
C ARG A 95 7.79 -5.50 4.11
N GLU A 96 8.52 -4.43 3.83
CA GLU A 96 9.00 -3.48 4.83
C GLU A 96 7.84 -2.70 5.45
N LEU A 97 6.88 -2.25 4.64
CA LEU A 97 5.64 -1.61 5.08
C LEU A 97 4.85 -2.52 6.03
N ALA A 98 4.66 -3.79 5.66
CA ALA A 98 3.98 -4.77 6.51
C ALA A 98 4.73 -4.99 7.84
N ARG A 99 6.07 -5.02 7.81
CA ARG A 99 6.90 -5.17 9.00
C ARG A 99 6.74 -4.00 9.97
N GLN A 100 6.71 -2.77 9.47
CA GLN A 100 6.59 -1.57 10.30
C GLN A 100 5.18 -1.36 10.84
N LEU A 101 4.15 -1.58 10.01
CA LEU A 101 2.75 -1.41 10.42
C LEU A 101 2.27 -2.49 11.39
N GLY A 102 2.81 -3.71 11.26
CA GLY A 102 2.51 -4.84 12.13
C GLY A 102 1.07 -5.35 12.04
N VAL A 103 0.67 -6.18 13.02
CA VAL A 103 -0.60 -6.94 13.01
C VAL A 103 -1.87 -6.08 13.04
N GLY A 104 -1.76 -4.78 13.31
CA GLY A 104 -2.88 -3.84 13.26
C GLY A 104 -3.31 -3.47 11.84
N TRP A 105 -2.54 -3.90 10.83
CA TRP A 105 -2.76 -3.60 9.43
C TRP A 105 -2.70 -4.86 8.57
N ARG A 106 -3.52 -4.87 7.53
CA ARG A 106 -3.39 -5.77 6.38
C ARG A 106 -2.80 -4.97 5.24
N VAL A 107 -1.63 -5.39 4.77
CA VAL A 107 -0.94 -4.78 3.63
C VAL A 107 -1.17 -5.65 2.40
N THR A 108 -1.54 -5.01 1.28
CA THR A 108 -1.48 -5.63 -0.04
C THR A 108 -0.62 -4.78 -0.97
N TYR A 109 0.04 -5.41 -1.93
CA TYR A 109 0.74 -4.72 -3.01
C TYR A 109 0.19 -5.17 -4.35
N TYR A 110 -0.16 -4.20 -5.21
CA TYR A 110 -0.52 -4.48 -6.59
C TYR A 110 0.73 -4.79 -7.40
N ASP A 111 0.97 -6.07 -7.68
CA ASP A 111 2.10 -6.50 -8.49
C ASP A 111 1.72 -6.39 -9.98
N PRO A 112 2.32 -5.46 -10.75
CA PRO A 112 1.98 -5.28 -12.16
C PRO A 112 2.34 -6.51 -13.01
N ARG A 113 3.32 -7.32 -12.57
CA ARG A 113 3.71 -8.56 -13.26
C ARG A 113 2.63 -9.64 -13.17
N LEU A 114 1.79 -9.59 -12.13
CA LEU A 114 0.71 -10.53 -11.86
C LEU A 114 -0.68 -9.93 -12.11
N ALA A 115 -0.75 -8.63 -12.35
CA ALA A 115 -1.97 -7.84 -12.48
C ALA A 115 -2.98 -8.06 -11.33
N ARG A 116 -2.49 -8.17 -10.08
CA ARG A 116 -3.34 -8.39 -8.90
C ARG A 116 -2.70 -7.91 -7.60
N ASP A 117 -3.53 -7.72 -6.59
CA ASP A 117 -3.08 -7.47 -5.22
C ASP A 117 -2.56 -8.76 -4.55
N VAL A 118 -1.35 -8.69 -4.01
CA VAL A 118 -0.68 -9.76 -3.26
C VAL A 118 -0.58 -9.33 -1.80
N PRO A 119 -0.99 -10.17 -0.82
CA PRO A 119 -0.90 -9.84 0.60
C PRO A 119 0.53 -9.93 1.14
N TYR A 120 0.86 -9.03 2.08
CA TYR A 120 2.14 -8.99 2.81
C TYR A 120 1.89 -8.82 4.32
N GLY A 121 2.69 -9.49 5.14
CA GLY A 121 2.55 -9.51 6.60
C GLY A 121 2.19 -10.88 7.16
N PRO A 122 2.00 -11.01 8.49
CA PRO A 122 1.64 -12.28 9.11
C PRO A 122 0.23 -12.71 8.67
N GLU A 123 0.10 -13.99 8.31
CA GLU A 123 -1.17 -14.67 7.99
C GLU A 123 -2.12 -14.72 9.21
#